data_AF-A0A166BQT6-F1
#
_entry.id   AF-A0A166BQT6-F1
#
_cell.length_a   1.000
_cell.length_b   1.000
_cell.length_c   1.000
_cell.angle_alpha   90.00
_cell.angle_beta   90.00
_cell.angle_gamma   90.00
#
_symmetry.space_group_name_H-M   'P 1'
#
loop_
_entity.id
_entity.type
_entity.pdbx_description
1 polymer ?
#
loop_
_entity_poly.entity_id
_entity_poly.type
_entity_poly.pdbx_seq_one_letter_code
_entity_poly.pdbx_strand_id
1 'polypeptide(L)'
;MELVAIRDIEYGEEVTISYLPLALCLEPSSRRQTWLKDEYGFICKCTSCSIPTISDPCRRFIAQAERDVAKSLAKLPDLKRAQVVELVEKILTILDRYEDDGLAPRVVQPHLSHTRSVAELYRWLDDATNEKVWRERATIEATAFDDDPHTTPALTDVLRPGSQSPVAFAVNNRRDCGEWDPAQREPRTSYSTASADQQSKQEESALHEHRPKRHRPRRQRSRHR
;
A
#
# COMPACT_ATOMS: atom_id res chain seq x y z
N MET A 1 -14.65 19.34 13.76
CA MET A 1 -13.91 18.75 12.62
C MET A 1 -12.48 19.19 12.78
N GLU A 2 -11.57 18.23 12.87
CA GLU A 2 -10.15 18.47 13.07
C GLU A 2 -9.38 17.94 11.85
N LEU A 3 -8.27 18.59 11.52
CA LEU A 3 -7.39 18.21 10.42
C LEU A 3 -5.98 18.05 10.98
N VAL A 4 -5.48 16.81 10.99
CA VAL A 4 -4.18 16.46 11.57
C VAL A 4 -3.19 16.12 10.46
N ALA A 5 -1.97 16.63 10.57
CA ALA A 5 -0.87 16.24 9.70
C ALA A 5 -0.31 14.88 10.15
N ILE A 6 -0.18 13.96 9.20
CA ILE A 6 0.23 12.57 9.44
C ILE A 6 1.63 12.26 8.87
N ARG A 7 2.32 13.31 8.42
CA ARG A 7 3.71 13.34 7.98
C ARG A 7 4.20 14.77 8.04
N ASP A 8 5.51 14.96 7.96
CA ASP A 8 6.11 16.28 7.80
C ASP A 8 5.60 16.94 6.50
N ILE A 9 5.37 18.26 6.58
CA ILE A 9 4.88 19.10 5.48
C ILE A 9 5.86 20.25 5.30
N GLU A 10 6.45 20.36 4.11
CA GLU A 10 7.40 21.44 3.80
C GLU A 10 6.69 22.78 3.58
N TYR A 11 7.40 23.90 3.78
CA TYR A 11 6.84 25.22 3.53
C TYR A 11 6.45 25.40 2.06
N GLY A 12 5.17 25.70 1.81
CA GLY A 12 4.61 25.84 0.47
C GLY A 12 4.17 24.52 -0.18
N GLU A 13 4.30 23.39 0.52
CA GLU A 13 3.77 22.11 0.06
C GLU A 13 2.23 22.10 0.09
N GLU A 14 1.61 21.44 -0.89
CA GLU A 14 0.16 21.26 -0.94
C GLU A 14 -0.31 20.27 0.14
N VAL A 15 -1.21 20.73 1.01
CA VAL A 15 -1.89 19.87 1.99
C VAL A 15 -2.98 19.08 1.27
N THR A 16 -2.92 17.75 1.34
CA THR A 16 -3.87 16.86 0.66
C THR A 16 -4.51 15.88 1.63
N ILE A 17 -5.77 15.53 1.39
CA ILE A 17 -6.47 14.44 2.08
C ILE A 17 -7.05 13.45 1.05
N SER A 18 -7.26 12.20 1.44
CA SER A 18 -7.89 11.23 0.55
C SER A 18 -9.40 11.35 0.60
N TYR A 19 -10.03 11.58 -0.55
CA TYR A 19 -11.49 11.55 -0.66
C TYR A 19 -12.04 10.13 -0.86
N LEU A 20 -11.17 9.14 -1.09
CA LEU A 20 -11.59 7.76 -1.29
C LEU A 20 -12.07 7.17 0.05
N PRO A 21 -13.21 6.45 0.06
CA PRO A 21 -13.58 5.60 1.17
C PRO A 21 -12.48 4.54 1.37
N LEU A 22 -12.27 4.13 2.62
CA LEU A 22 -11.24 3.15 2.97
C LEU A 22 -11.35 1.87 2.14
N ALA A 23 -12.57 1.38 1.88
CA ALA A 23 -12.82 0.19 1.07
C ALA A 23 -12.33 0.31 -0.39
N LEU A 24 -12.19 1.54 -0.92
CA LEU A 24 -11.67 1.79 -2.27
C LEU A 24 -10.16 2.07 -2.29
N CYS A 25 -9.52 2.25 -1.12
CA CYS A 25 -8.08 2.50 -1.05
C CYS A 25 -7.26 1.34 -1.62
N LEU A 26 -7.73 0.09 -1.57
CA LEU A 26 -7.02 -1.07 -2.11
C LEU A 26 -7.57 -1.58 -3.44
N GLU A 27 -8.57 -0.90 -4.00
CA GLU A 27 -9.14 -1.24 -5.30
C GLU A 27 -8.22 -0.78 -6.44
N PRO A 28 -8.33 -1.36 -7.65
CA PRO A 28 -7.55 -0.94 -8.82
C PRO A 28 -7.75 0.52 -9.20
N SER A 29 -6.77 1.10 -9.90
CA SER A 29 -6.81 2.51 -10.33
C SER A 29 -8.07 2.85 -11.10
N SER A 30 -8.53 1.98 -12.00
CA SER A 30 -9.76 2.17 -12.76
C SER A 30 -10.97 2.42 -11.86
N ARG A 31 -11.17 1.60 -10.83
CA ARG A 31 -12.31 1.72 -9.91
C ARG A 31 -12.22 2.97 -9.04
N ARG A 32 -11.02 3.31 -8.56
CA ARG A 32 -10.77 4.56 -7.81
C ARG A 32 -11.08 5.80 -8.68
N GLN A 33 -10.66 5.78 -9.94
CA GLN A 33 -10.89 6.87 -10.89
C GLN A 33 -12.36 7.04 -11.23
N THR A 34 -13.07 5.94 -11.51
CA THR A 34 -14.51 5.97 -11.76
C THR A 34 -15.24 6.60 -10.58
N TRP A 35 -14.96 6.15 -9.36
CA TRP A 35 -15.60 6.69 -8.17
C TRP A 35 -15.30 8.19 -7.96
N LEU A 36 -14.05 8.63 -8.12
CA LEU A 36 -13.69 10.05 -7.99
C LEU A 36 -14.35 10.92 -9.06
N LYS A 37 -14.47 10.41 -10.29
CA LYS A 37 -15.14 11.11 -11.37
C LYS A 37 -16.64 11.21 -11.14
N ASP A 38 -17.27 10.13 -10.69
CA ASP A 38 -18.71 10.08 -10.49
C ASP A 38 -19.14 10.92 -9.27
N GLU A 39 -18.35 10.91 -8.19
CA GLU A 39 -18.69 11.62 -6.95
C GLU A 39 -18.21 13.08 -6.92
N TYR A 40 -17.07 13.39 -7.54
CA TYR A 40 -16.42 14.71 -7.45
C TYR A 40 -16.08 15.35 -8.80
N GLY A 41 -16.33 14.67 -9.92
CA GLY A 41 -16.16 15.25 -11.26
C GLY A 41 -14.71 15.42 -11.72
N PHE A 42 -13.72 14.76 -11.10
CA PHE A 42 -12.31 14.89 -11.50
C PHE A 42 -11.61 13.56 -11.74
N ILE A 43 -10.48 13.61 -12.45
CA ILE A 43 -9.58 12.48 -12.69
C ILE A 43 -8.32 12.68 -11.84
N CYS A 44 -8.02 11.72 -10.97
CA CYS A 44 -6.84 11.76 -10.11
C CYS A 44 -5.56 11.59 -10.93
N LYS A 45 -4.55 12.44 -10.68
CA LYS A 45 -3.24 12.36 -11.34
C LYS A 45 -2.10 11.98 -10.40
N CYS A 46 -2.42 11.48 -9.19
CA CYS A 46 -1.39 11.03 -8.25
C CYS A 46 -0.56 9.89 -8.87
N THR A 47 0.67 9.71 -8.41
CA THR A 47 1.61 8.71 -8.93
C THR A 47 0.99 7.31 -9.02
N SER A 48 0.24 6.88 -7.99
CA SER A 48 -0.44 5.57 -7.99
C SER A 48 -1.52 5.46 -9.09
N CYS A 49 -2.21 6.53 -9.44
CA CYS A 49 -3.21 6.49 -10.50
C CYS A 49 -2.59 6.66 -11.89
N SER A 50 -1.46 7.35 -11.99
CA SER A 50 -0.71 7.57 -13.23
C SER A 50 0.09 6.35 -13.69
N ILE A 51 0.45 5.43 -12.76
CA ILE A 51 1.22 4.22 -13.08
C ILE A 51 0.54 2.96 -12.50
N PRO A 52 -0.64 2.57 -13.03
CA PRO A 52 -1.44 1.46 -12.49
C PRO A 52 -0.74 0.10 -12.58
N THR A 53 0.16 -0.08 -13.55
CA THR A 53 0.94 -1.32 -13.72
C THR A 53 1.85 -1.62 -12.53
N ILE A 54 2.23 -0.60 -11.75
CA ILE A 54 3.03 -0.74 -10.54
C ILE A 54 2.11 -0.81 -9.30
N SER A 55 1.14 0.10 -9.18
CA SER A 55 0.33 0.19 -7.96
C SER A 55 -0.70 -0.92 -7.80
N ASP A 56 -1.35 -1.34 -8.89
CA ASP A 56 -2.51 -2.24 -8.80
C ASP A 56 -2.14 -3.70 -8.46
N PRO A 57 -0.98 -4.24 -8.89
CA PRO A 57 -0.49 -5.52 -8.36
C PRO A 57 -0.27 -5.47 -6.84
N CYS A 58 0.36 -4.39 -6.33
CA CYS A 58 0.65 -4.28 -4.90
C CYS A 58 -0.64 -4.16 -4.07
N ARG A 59 -1.58 -3.30 -4.48
CA ARG A 59 -2.87 -3.17 -3.81
C ARG A 59 -3.69 -4.46 -3.81
N ARG A 60 -3.67 -5.23 -4.90
CA ARG A 60 -4.28 -6.57 -4.93
C ARG A 60 -3.63 -7.54 -3.96
N PHE A 61 -2.30 -7.53 -3.89
CA PHE A 61 -1.57 -8.36 -2.93
C PHE A 61 -1.99 -8.03 -1.50
N ILE A 62 -1.97 -6.74 -1.13
CA ILE A 62 -2.38 -6.26 0.19
C ILE A 62 -3.82 -6.68 0.50
N ALA A 63 -4.77 -6.41 -0.41
CA ALA A 63 -6.17 -6.76 -0.21
C ALA A 63 -6.39 -8.27 -0.03
N GLN A 64 -5.61 -9.10 -0.71
CA GLN A 64 -5.66 -10.56 -0.53
C GLN A 64 -5.04 -10.98 0.80
N ALA A 65 -3.87 -10.43 1.13
CA ALA A 65 -3.18 -10.71 2.39
C ALA A 65 -4.05 -10.32 3.60
N GLU A 66 -4.73 -9.16 3.56
CA GLU A 66 -5.68 -8.74 4.60
C GLU A 66 -6.81 -9.74 4.82
N ARG A 67 -7.40 -10.26 3.73
CA ARG A 67 -8.45 -11.28 3.83
C ARG A 67 -7.93 -12.56 4.48
N ASP A 68 -6.69 -12.96 4.18
CA ASP A 68 -6.11 -14.19 4.70
C ASP A 68 -5.65 -14.03 6.16
N VAL A 69 -5.15 -12.84 6.53
CA VAL A 69 -4.89 -12.44 7.91
C VAL A 69 -6.19 -12.45 8.72
N ALA A 70 -7.25 -11.81 8.25
CA ALA A 70 -8.53 -11.76 8.94
C ALA A 70 -9.11 -13.17 9.20
N LYS A 71 -9.04 -14.07 8.20
CA LYS A 71 -9.44 -15.48 8.38
C LYS A 71 -8.58 -16.23 9.39
N SER A 72 -7.28 -15.94 9.44
CA SER A 72 -6.35 -16.59 10.36
C SER A 72 -6.57 -16.10 11.80
N LEU A 73 -6.74 -14.78 11.98
CA LEU A 73 -7.06 -14.18 13.28
C LEU A 73 -8.38 -14.71 13.85
N ALA A 74 -9.40 -14.91 13.02
CA ALA A 74 -10.68 -15.50 13.46
C ALA A 74 -10.53 -16.95 13.97
N LYS A 75 -9.43 -17.64 13.64
CA LYS A 75 -9.13 -19.02 14.05
C LYS A 75 -7.97 -19.09 15.04
N LEU A 76 -7.54 -17.96 15.61
CA LEU A 76 -6.34 -17.87 16.45
C LEU A 76 -6.29 -18.94 17.57
N PRO A 77 -7.38 -19.28 18.28
CA PRO A 77 -7.35 -20.34 19.31
C PRO A 77 -6.94 -21.72 18.79
N ASP A 78 -7.17 -22.00 17.50
CA ASP A 78 -6.90 -23.29 16.86
C ASP A 78 -5.53 -23.34 16.16
N LEU A 79 -4.82 -22.20 16.08
CA LEU A 79 -3.55 -22.12 15.38
C LEU A 79 -2.39 -22.69 16.20
N LYS A 80 -1.53 -23.45 15.53
CA LYS A 80 -0.26 -23.88 16.11
C LYS A 80 0.72 -22.72 16.13
N ARG A 81 1.71 -22.80 17.02
CA ARG A 81 2.75 -21.77 17.17
C ARG A 81 3.43 -21.36 15.87
N ALA A 82 3.81 -22.32 15.02
CA ALA A 82 4.40 -22.05 13.71
C ALA A 82 3.46 -21.23 12.79
N GLN A 83 2.15 -21.50 12.82
CA GLN A 83 1.18 -20.77 12.01
C GLN A 83 0.98 -19.34 12.51
N VAL A 84 1.11 -19.11 13.82
CA VAL A 84 1.08 -17.77 14.40
C VAL A 84 2.31 -16.95 13.99
N VAL A 85 3.49 -17.58 13.93
CA VAL A 85 4.70 -16.91 13.40
C VAL A 85 4.50 -16.52 11.93
N GLU A 86 4.00 -17.42 11.09
CA GLU A 86 3.68 -17.10 9.69
C GLU A 86 2.62 -15.98 9.57
N LEU A 87 1.66 -15.92 10.50
CA LEU A 87 0.66 -14.86 10.55
C LEU A 87 1.29 -13.51 10.88
N VAL A 88 2.21 -13.46 11.85
CA VAL A 88 2.97 -12.25 12.18
C VAL A 88 3.75 -11.77 10.95
N GLU A 89 4.50 -12.64 10.28
CA GLU A 89 5.27 -12.28 9.08
C GLU A 89 4.39 -11.72 7.96
N LYS A 90 3.18 -12.29 7.77
CA LYS A 90 2.21 -11.77 6.80
C LYS A 90 1.73 -10.36 7.16
N ILE A 91 1.42 -10.11 8.44
CA ILE A 91 0.99 -8.78 8.87
C ILE A 91 2.12 -7.76 8.73
N LEU A 92 3.35 -8.12 9.11
CA LEU A 92 4.53 -7.27 8.91
C LEU A 92 4.73 -6.92 7.43
N THR A 93 4.59 -7.91 6.54
CA THR A 93 4.65 -7.68 5.09
C THR A 93 3.58 -6.69 4.63
N ILE A 94 2.37 -6.74 5.18
CA ILE A 94 1.31 -5.76 4.85
C ILE A 94 1.72 -4.35 5.32
N LEU A 95 2.23 -4.22 6.54
CA LEU A 95 2.67 -2.94 7.11
C LEU A 95 3.79 -2.32 6.26
N ASP A 96 4.82 -3.09 5.92
CA ASP A 96 5.91 -2.62 5.06
C ASP A 96 5.38 -2.14 3.70
N ARG A 97 4.43 -2.88 3.12
CA ARG A 97 3.80 -2.50 1.84
C ARG A 97 2.96 -1.23 1.94
N TYR A 98 2.33 -0.96 3.08
CA TYR A 98 1.63 0.31 3.26
C TYR A 98 2.59 1.49 3.25
N GLU A 99 3.76 1.34 3.84
CA GLU A 99 4.80 2.39 3.88
C GLU A 99 5.39 2.60 2.47
N ASP A 100 5.85 1.52 1.82
CA ASP A 100 6.48 1.56 0.49
C ASP A 100 5.58 2.18 -0.58
N ASP A 101 4.28 1.89 -0.54
CA ASP A 101 3.31 2.37 -1.53
C ASP A 101 2.74 3.77 -1.20
N GLY A 102 3.16 4.39 -0.08
CA GLY A 102 2.60 5.65 0.42
C GLY A 102 1.10 5.51 0.76
N LEU A 103 0.70 4.31 1.18
CA LEU A 103 -0.67 3.95 1.54
C LEU A 103 -0.96 4.16 3.03
N ALA A 104 0.05 4.11 3.91
CA ALA A 104 -0.12 4.31 5.34
C ALA A 104 -0.99 5.53 5.69
N PRO A 105 -0.81 6.70 5.04
CA PRO A 105 -1.71 7.85 5.16
C PRO A 105 -3.19 7.63 4.86
N ARG A 106 -3.50 6.69 3.98
CA ARG A 106 -4.85 6.42 3.45
C ARG A 106 -5.52 5.23 4.13
N VAL A 107 -4.74 4.45 4.88
CA VAL A 107 -5.18 3.23 5.57
C VAL A 107 -4.82 3.27 7.05
N VAL A 108 -4.88 4.45 7.66
CA VAL A 108 -4.56 4.68 9.08
C VAL A 108 -5.20 3.65 10.00
N GLN A 109 -6.51 3.43 9.87
CA GLN A 109 -7.26 2.52 10.74
C GLN A 109 -6.81 1.05 10.55
N PRO A 110 -6.72 0.50 9.31
CA PRO A 110 -6.11 -0.81 9.09
C PRO A 110 -4.67 -0.91 9.57
N HIS A 111 -3.84 0.12 9.35
CA HIS A 111 -2.45 0.15 9.80
C HIS A 111 -2.36 -0.01 11.31
N LEU A 112 -3.08 0.83 12.07
CA LEU A 112 -3.13 0.75 13.54
C LEU A 112 -3.66 -0.61 14.03
N SER A 113 -4.70 -1.13 13.38
CA SER A 113 -5.27 -2.46 13.69
C SER A 113 -4.24 -3.58 13.51
N HIS A 114 -3.47 -3.53 12.43
CA HIS A 114 -2.39 -4.49 12.17
C HIS A 114 -1.25 -4.34 13.19
N THR A 115 -0.80 -3.12 13.50
CA THR A 115 0.23 -2.88 14.53
C THR A 115 -0.19 -3.45 15.89
N ARG A 116 -1.46 -3.26 16.30
CA ARG A 116 -2.02 -3.84 17.52
C ARG A 116 -2.07 -5.37 17.45
N SER A 117 -2.53 -5.92 16.33
CA SER A 117 -2.60 -7.37 16.11
C SER A 117 -1.20 -8.01 16.25
N VAL A 118 -0.16 -7.40 15.69
CA VAL A 118 1.22 -7.89 15.83
C VAL A 118 1.65 -7.94 17.30
N ALA A 119 1.37 -6.89 18.09
CA ALA A 119 1.69 -6.89 19.52
C ALA A 119 0.96 -8.03 20.27
N GLU A 120 -0.31 -8.27 19.97
CA GLU A 120 -1.09 -9.34 20.57
C GLU A 120 -0.59 -10.74 20.19
N LEU A 121 -0.17 -10.94 18.94
CA LEU A 121 0.39 -12.20 18.48
C LEU A 121 1.76 -12.46 19.11
N TYR A 122 2.60 -11.44 19.30
CA TYR A 122 3.86 -11.61 20.05
C TYR A 122 3.62 -11.96 21.52
N ARG A 123 2.60 -11.36 22.15
CA ARG A 123 2.16 -11.79 23.49
C ARG A 123 1.75 -13.26 23.50
N TRP A 124 0.96 -13.69 22.51
CA TRP A 124 0.56 -15.10 22.37
C TRP A 124 1.77 -16.03 22.16
N LEU A 125 2.81 -15.54 21.49
CA LEU A 125 4.08 -16.25 21.30
C LEU A 125 5.01 -16.20 22.52
N ASP A 126 4.60 -15.61 23.65
CA ASP A 126 5.44 -15.37 24.82
C ASP A 126 6.73 -14.57 24.51
N ASP A 127 6.70 -13.72 23.49
CA ASP A 127 7.80 -12.83 23.11
C ASP A 127 7.55 -11.41 23.66
N ALA A 128 7.82 -11.25 24.96
CA ALA A 128 7.59 -10.00 25.67
C ALA A 128 8.42 -8.81 25.12
N THR A 129 9.55 -9.09 24.47
CA THR A 129 10.41 -8.04 23.91
C THR A 129 9.73 -7.42 22.70
N ASN A 130 9.33 -8.25 21.73
CA ASN A 130 8.64 -7.76 20.54
C ASN A 130 7.23 -7.26 20.86
N GLU A 131 6.50 -7.90 21.78
CA GLU A 131 5.20 -7.40 22.26
C GLU A 131 5.30 -5.94 22.72
N LYS A 132 6.31 -5.63 23.55
CA LYS A 132 6.50 -4.27 24.08
C LYS A 132 6.77 -3.26 22.96
N VAL A 133 7.68 -3.58 22.04
CA VAL A 133 8.03 -2.71 20.90
C VAL A 133 6.80 -2.40 20.05
N TRP A 134 6.03 -3.43 19.69
CA TRP A 134 4.86 -3.25 18.84
C TRP A 134 3.69 -2.59 19.57
N ARG A 135 3.54 -2.80 20.88
CA ARG A 135 2.56 -2.08 21.70
C ARG A 135 2.90 -0.59 21.81
N GLU A 136 4.17 -0.25 22.00
CA GLU A 136 4.63 1.14 22.05
C GLU A 136 4.39 1.82 20.70
N ARG A 137 4.75 1.17 19.59
CA ARG A 137 4.45 1.66 18.24
C ARG A 137 2.95 1.89 18.03
N ALA A 138 2.10 0.92 18.39
CA ALA A 138 0.65 1.06 18.29
C ALA A 138 0.10 2.19 19.16
N THR A 139 0.75 2.49 20.30
CA THR A 139 0.38 3.60 21.17
C THR A 139 0.75 4.92 20.51
N ILE A 140 1.98 5.06 20.00
CA ILE A 140 2.43 6.26 19.27
C ILE A 140 1.50 6.54 18.09
N GLU A 141 1.21 5.51 17.28
CA GLU A 141 0.29 5.60 16.16
C GLU A 141 -1.10 6.04 16.64
N ALA A 142 -1.67 5.39 17.66
CA ALA A 142 -2.98 5.79 18.19
C ALA A 142 -3.01 7.23 18.72
N THR A 143 -1.99 7.64 19.48
CA THR A 143 -1.90 9.01 20.03
C THR A 143 -1.69 10.07 18.95
N ALA A 144 -1.15 9.71 17.79
CA ALA A 144 -1.10 10.62 16.64
C ALA A 144 -2.50 10.88 16.05
N PHE A 145 -3.51 10.12 16.44
CA PHE A 145 -4.90 10.25 15.97
C PHE A 145 -5.92 10.56 17.08
N ASP A 146 -5.61 10.20 18.34
CA ASP A 146 -6.39 10.57 19.53
C ASP A 146 -5.82 11.86 20.15
N ASP A 147 -6.22 13.01 19.61
CA ASP A 147 -6.19 14.27 20.38
C ASP A 147 -7.38 14.25 21.35
N ASP A 148 -7.10 13.87 22.60
CA ASP A 148 -7.90 14.00 23.83
C ASP A 148 -9.42 13.69 23.71
N PRO A 149 -9.94 12.64 24.39
CA PRO A 149 -11.37 12.32 24.40
C PRO A 149 -12.30 13.42 24.95
N HIS A 150 -11.76 14.51 25.52
CA HIS A 150 -12.50 15.71 25.90
C HIS A 150 -12.65 16.76 24.79
N THR A 151 -11.96 16.63 23.66
CA THR A 151 -12.00 17.58 22.53
C THR A 151 -12.53 16.99 21.22
N THR A 152 -12.64 15.68 21.08
CA THR A 152 -13.19 15.05 19.87
C THR A 152 -14.71 14.82 20.00
N PRO A 153 -15.59 15.63 19.37
CA PRO A 153 -16.97 15.23 19.21
C PRO A 153 -16.99 14.01 18.29
N ALA A 154 -17.81 13.02 18.66
CA ALA A 154 -18.04 11.80 17.91
C ALA A 154 -18.03 12.06 16.39
N LEU A 155 -17.33 11.20 15.64
CA LEU A 155 -17.42 11.09 14.19
C LEU A 155 -18.89 10.95 13.79
N THR A 156 -19.58 12.08 13.68
CA THR A 156 -20.94 12.18 13.19
C THR A 156 -20.89 11.86 11.72
N ASP A 157 -21.76 10.94 11.32
CA ASP A 157 -22.18 10.68 9.95
C ASP A 157 -22.11 11.98 9.14
N VAL A 158 -21.12 12.06 8.24
CA VAL A 158 -21.10 13.11 7.23
C VAL A 158 -22.25 12.80 6.28
N LEU A 159 -23.44 13.27 6.65
CA LEU A 159 -24.57 13.35 5.74
C LEU A 159 -24.18 14.31 4.62
N ARG A 160 -24.26 13.82 3.40
CA ARG A 160 -24.12 14.62 2.17
C ARG A 160 -25.10 15.80 2.27
N PRO A 161 -24.70 17.04 1.90
CA PRO A 161 -25.65 18.12 1.71
C PRO A 161 -26.72 17.66 0.69
N GLY A 162 -27.94 17.40 1.17
CA GLY A 162 -29.06 16.93 0.35
C GLY A 162 -29.43 15.44 0.43
N SER A 163 -28.75 14.59 1.22
CA SER A 163 -29.17 13.18 1.42
C SER A 163 -29.57 12.89 2.87
N GLN A 164 -30.79 12.37 3.08
CA GLN A 164 -31.30 11.98 4.41
C GLN A 164 -30.97 10.52 4.81
N SER A 165 -30.19 9.78 4.02
CA SER A 165 -29.83 8.39 4.35
C SER A 165 -28.34 8.25 4.67
N PRO A 166 -27.99 7.59 5.80
CA PRO A 166 -26.62 7.14 6.05
C PRO A 166 -26.24 6.09 5.00
N VAL A 167 -25.04 6.19 4.44
CA VAL A 167 -24.53 5.25 3.44
C VAL A 167 -24.09 3.97 4.16
N ALA A 168 -25.05 3.08 4.45
CA ALA A 168 -24.76 1.72 4.86
C ALA A 168 -24.17 0.95 3.68
N PHE A 169 -22.85 0.76 3.67
CA PHE A 169 -22.19 -0.12 2.70
C PHE A 169 -22.44 -1.58 3.06
N ALA A 170 -23.59 -2.12 2.65
CA ALA A 170 -23.74 -3.54 2.44
C ALA A 170 -23.03 -3.90 1.13
N VAL A 171 -21.80 -4.41 1.23
CA VAL A 171 -21.14 -5.08 0.10
C VAL A 171 -21.87 -6.40 -0.12
N ASN A 172 -22.94 -6.37 -0.91
CA ASN A 172 -23.54 -7.60 -1.44
C ASN A 172 -23.02 -7.87 -2.86
N ASN A 173 -22.49 -9.08 -2.96
CA ASN A 173 -21.72 -9.70 -4.03
C ASN A 173 -22.43 -9.81 -5.39
N ARG A 174 -21.59 -9.94 -6.43
CA ARG A 174 -21.81 -10.70 -7.68
C ARG A 174 -22.88 -10.17 -8.64
N ARG A 175 -22.50 -9.18 -9.43
CA ARG A 175 -22.80 -8.98 -10.86
C ARG A 175 -22.01 -7.72 -11.28
N ASP A 176 -21.57 -7.62 -12.52
CA ASP A 176 -20.84 -6.47 -13.09
C ASP A 176 -19.30 -6.48 -13.03
N CYS A 177 -18.68 -7.65 -12.97
CA CYS A 177 -17.42 -7.83 -13.69
C CYS A 177 -17.74 -8.59 -14.96
N GLY A 178 -18.07 -7.84 -16.02
CA GLY A 178 -18.25 -8.38 -17.36
C GLY A 178 -17.00 -9.16 -17.78
N GLU A 179 -17.24 -10.38 -18.22
CA GLU A 179 -16.31 -11.32 -18.81
C GLU A 179 -15.56 -10.64 -19.97
N TRP A 180 -14.26 -10.46 -19.81
CA TRP A 180 -13.41 -9.81 -20.81
C TRP A 180 -13.00 -10.88 -21.84
N ASP A 181 -13.71 -10.96 -22.97
CA ASP A 181 -13.44 -11.89 -24.06
C ASP A 181 -12.31 -11.36 -24.97
N PRO A 182 -11.13 -12.03 -25.03
CA PRO A 182 -10.02 -11.60 -25.89
C PRO A 182 -10.22 -11.86 -27.38
N ALA A 183 -11.34 -12.49 -27.81
CA ALA A 183 -11.53 -12.95 -29.18
C ALA A 183 -12.03 -11.89 -30.18
N GLN A 184 -12.32 -10.65 -29.76
CA GLN A 184 -12.79 -9.60 -30.66
C GLN A 184 -11.66 -8.65 -31.11
N ARG A 185 -10.78 -9.16 -31.97
CA ARG A 185 -9.99 -8.32 -32.88
C ARG A 185 -10.11 -8.86 -34.30
N GLU A 186 -10.85 -8.15 -35.13
CA GLU A 186 -10.79 -8.36 -36.58
C GLU A 186 -9.43 -7.93 -37.15
N PRO A 187 -8.94 -8.62 -38.19
CA PRO A 187 -7.65 -8.34 -38.80
C PRO A 187 -7.74 -7.15 -39.75
N ARG A 188 -6.95 -6.10 -39.51
CA ARG A 188 -6.69 -5.09 -40.55
C ARG A 188 -5.50 -5.52 -41.41
N THR A 189 -5.81 -5.50 -42.70
CA THR A 189 -5.08 -5.95 -43.86
C THR A 189 -3.80 -5.16 -44.16
N SER A 190 -2.78 -5.92 -44.54
CA SER A 190 -1.76 -5.71 -45.57
C SER A 190 -1.47 -4.28 -46.07
N TYR A 191 -0.21 -3.86 -45.95
CA TYR A 191 0.54 -3.30 -47.07
C TYR A 191 1.92 -3.96 -47.20
N SER A 192 2.28 -4.18 -48.45
CA SER A 192 3.38 -4.99 -48.96
C SER A 192 4.63 -4.15 -49.25
N THR A 193 5.79 -4.76 -48.96
CA THR A 193 7.10 -4.69 -49.65
C THR A 193 7.76 -3.34 -49.94
N ALA A 194 8.96 -3.10 -49.38
CA ALA A 194 10.24 -3.31 -50.09
C ALA A 194 11.47 -2.74 -49.33
N SER A 195 12.57 -3.50 -49.42
CA SER A 195 13.98 -3.07 -49.44
C SER A 195 14.80 -2.79 -48.17
N ALA A 196 16.04 -3.31 -48.25
CA ALA A 196 17.27 -3.11 -47.46
C ALA A 196 17.30 -3.85 -46.10
N ASP A 197 18.02 -4.96 -45.90
CA ASP A 197 19.31 -5.41 -46.46
C ASP A 197 20.39 -4.32 -46.42
N GLN A 198 20.93 -4.09 -45.22
CA GLN A 198 22.30 -3.62 -44.90
C GLN A 198 22.30 -2.94 -43.53
N GLN A 199 22.55 -3.68 -42.44
CA GLN A 199 23.22 -3.20 -41.20
C GLN A 199 23.28 -4.33 -40.17
N SER A 200 24.09 -5.36 -40.47
CA SER A 200 24.43 -6.41 -39.49
C SER A 200 25.91 -6.76 -39.58
N LYS A 201 26.78 -5.74 -39.57
CA LYS A 201 28.24 -5.88 -39.44
C LYS A 201 28.85 -4.61 -38.86
N GLN A 202 28.46 -4.20 -37.65
CA GLN A 202 29.20 -3.16 -36.93
C GLN A 202 28.81 -3.04 -35.45
N GLU A 203 28.78 -4.14 -34.68
CA GLU A 203 28.64 -4.01 -33.21
C GLU A 203 29.29 -5.16 -32.40
N GLU A 204 30.23 -5.90 -33.00
CA GLU A 204 31.19 -6.75 -32.28
C GLU A 204 32.56 -6.04 -32.20
N SER A 205 32.65 -4.96 -31.42
CA SER A 205 33.94 -4.38 -30.97
C SER A 205 33.70 -3.31 -29.90
N ALA A 206 33.18 -3.69 -28.74
CA ALA A 206 33.21 -2.85 -27.53
C ALA A 206 33.08 -3.72 -26.28
N LEU A 207 34.01 -4.66 -26.12
CA LEU A 207 34.08 -5.49 -24.91
C LEU A 207 35.55 -5.60 -24.48
N HIS A 208 36.16 -4.48 -24.09
CA HIS A 208 37.36 -4.52 -23.25
C HIS A 208 37.57 -3.22 -22.47
N GLU A 209 37.97 -3.43 -21.21
CA GLU A 209 38.52 -2.46 -20.26
C GLU A 209 37.54 -1.55 -19.50
N HIS A 210 37.10 -2.01 -18.32
CA HIS A 210 37.29 -1.21 -17.09
C HIS A 210 37.13 -2.11 -15.84
N ARG A 211 38.26 -2.51 -15.26
CA ARG A 211 38.34 -3.20 -13.96
C ARG A 211 38.84 -2.20 -12.91
N PRO A 212 38.04 -1.79 -11.91
CA PRO A 212 38.51 -0.83 -10.90
C PRO A 212 39.43 -1.49 -9.87
N LYS A 213 40.56 -0.84 -9.60
CA LYS A 213 41.57 -1.22 -8.60
C LYS A 213 41.00 -1.08 -7.19
N ARG A 214 40.98 -2.17 -6.41
CA ARG A 214 40.65 -2.15 -4.98
C ARG A 214 41.80 -1.56 -4.17
N HIS A 215 41.61 -0.35 -3.63
CA HIS A 215 42.49 0.22 -2.61
C HIS A 215 42.25 -0.48 -1.26
N ARG A 216 43.31 -1.04 -0.65
CA ARG A 216 43.31 -1.52 0.74
C ARG A 216 43.48 -0.33 1.70
N PRO A 217 42.73 -0.25 2.81
CA PRO A 217 42.95 0.76 3.84
C PRO A 217 44.17 0.42 4.71
N ARG A 218 44.97 1.45 4.97
CA ARG A 218 46.20 1.44 5.76
C ARG A 218 45.84 1.52 7.25
N ARG A 219 46.08 0.45 8.02
CA ARG A 219 45.95 0.46 9.49
C ARG A 219 46.97 1.44 10.09
N GLN A 220 46.51 2.55 10.65
CA GLN A 220 47.30 3.35 11.58
C GLN A 220 47.21 2.72 12.98
N ARG A 221 48.38 2.44 13.56
CA ARG A 221 48.55 2.09 14.96
C ARG A 221 48.65 3.40 15.75
N SER A 222 47.72 3.63 16.68
CA SER A 222 47.91 4.61 17.75
C SER A 222 48.59 3.91 18.93
N ARG A 223 49.75 4.45 19.32
CA ARG A 223 50.41 4.26 20.61
C ARG A 223 50.22 5.54 21.43
N HIS A 224 50.28 5.38 22.76
CA HIS A 224 50.27 6.39 23.83
C HIS A 224 48.86 6.87 24.23
N ARG A 225 48.49 6.88 25.52
CA ARG A 225 49.27 7.00 26.76
C ARG A 225 48.66 6.15 27.87
#